data_AF-A0A960QLT0-F1
#
_entry.id   AF-A0A960QLT0-F1
#
_cell.length_a   1.000
_cell.length_b   1.000
_cell.length_c   1.000
_cell.angle_alpha   90.00
_cell.angle_beta   90.00
_cell.angle_gamma   90.00
#
_symmetry.space_group_name_H-M   'P 1'
#
loop_
_entity.id
_entity.type
_entity.pdbx_description
1 polymer ?
#
loop_
_entity_poly.entity_id
_entity_poly.type
_entity_poly.pdbx_seq_one_letter_code
_entity_poly.pdbx_strand_id
1 'polypeptide(L)' 'MPAQPSEQIYVVQAGDTLSRIATRVYNNPALWERIYEANRETLRSPESIRVGQTLRIPQNGN' A
#
# COMPACT_ATOMS: atom_id res chain seq x y z
N MET A 1 3.53 -26.29 -7.96
CA MET A 1 4.16 -25.16 -7.26
C MET A 1 3.02 -24.32 -6.66
N PRO A 2 2.87 -24.20 -5.33
CA PRO A 2 1.79 -23.40 -4.76
C PRO A 2 2.12 -21.91 -4.92
N ALA A 3 1.26 -21.18 -5.61
CA ALA A 3 1.29 -19.72 -5.64
C ALA A 3 0.93 -19.23 -4.23
N GLN A 4 1.93 -18.73 -3.51
CA GLN A 4 1.76 -18.07 -2.23
C GLN A 4 0.79 -16.91 -2.44
N PRO A 5 -0.13 -16.62 -1.49
CA PRO A 5 -0.98 -15.44 -1.58
C PRO A 5 -0.04 -14.24 -1.71
N SER A 6 0.00 -13.66 -2.92
CA SER A 6 0.99 -12.68 -3.30
C SER A 6 0.68 -11.39 -2.55
N GLU A 7 1.25 -11.26 -1.34
CA GLU A 7 1.26 -10.01 -0.60
C GLU A 7 1.78 -8.94 -1.56
N GLN A 8 0.89 -8.03 -1.94
CA GLN A 8 1.17 -7.12 -3.04
C GLN A 8 2.08 -6.03 -2.50
N ILE A 9 3.36 -6.11 -2.85
CA ILE A 9 4.33 -5.09 -2.47
C ILE A 9 4.31 -4.00 -3.53
N TYR A 10 4.00 -2.77 -3.13
CA TYR A 10 4.00 -1.61 -4.00
C TYR A 10 5.23 -0.74 -3.72
N VAL A 11 6.00 -0.42 -4.75
CA VAL A 11 7.11 0.53 -4.63
C VAL A 11 6.58 1.92 -4.92
N VAL A 12 6.67 2.80 -3.93
CA VAL A 12 6.19 4.17 -4.01
C VAL A 12 7.00 4.93 -5.05
N GLN A 13 6.33 5.62 -5.96
CA GLN A 13 6.98 6.48 -6.95
C GLN A 13 6.89 7.96 -6.54
N ALA A 14 7.69 8.81 -7.18
CA ALA A 14 7.68 10.24 -6.92
C ALA A 14 6.33 10.84 -7.29
N GLY A 15 5.65 11.44 -6.30
CA GLY A 15 4.31 12.01 -6.46
C GLY A 15 3.16 11.03 -6.24
N ASP A 16 3.43 9.78 -5.88
CA ASP A 16 2.40 8.86 -5.41
C ASP A 16 2.01 9.15 -3.95
N THR A 17 0.73 8.96 -3.67
CA THR A 17 0.14 9.17 -2.34
C THR A 17 -0.60 7.92 -1.94
N LEU A 18 -0.77 7.69 -0.64
CA LEU A 18 -1.42 6.50 -0.10
C LEU A 18 -2.82 6.31 -0.68
N SER A 19 -3.57 7.40 -0.83
CA SER A 19 -4.88 7.45 -1.49
C SER A 19 -4.81 7.00 -2.96
N ARG A 20 -3.82 7.49 -3.72
CA ARG A 20 -3.60 7.12 -5.13
C ARG A 20 -3.23 5.66 -5.29
N ILE A 21 -2.36 5.16 -4.42
CA ILE A 21 -1.93 3.76 -4.41
C ILE A 21 -3.12 2.87 -4.04
N ALA A 22 -3.90 3.25 -3.03
CA ALA A 22 -5.13 2.54 -2.64
C ALA A 22 -6.14 2.48 -3.79
N THR A 23 -6.37 3.60 -4.49
CA THR A 23 -7.21 3.62 -5.68
C THR A 23 -6.63 2.78 -6.80
N ARG A 24 -5.31 2.75 -7.02
CA ARG A 24 -4.72 1.89 -8.07
C ARG A 24 -4.84 0.41 -7.74
N VAL A 25 -4.60 0.04 -6.48
CA VAL A 25 -4.51 -1.36 -6.08
C VAL A 25 -5.88 -1.96 -5.76
N TYR A 26 -6.71 -1.24 -5.02
CA TYR A 26 -8.02 -1.73 -4.61
C TYR A 26 -9.18 -1.10 -5.37
N ASN A 27 -8.92 -0.19 -6.31
CA ASN A 27 -9.96 0.63 -6.95
C ASN A 27 -10.79 1.47 -5.96
N ASN A 28 -10.30 1.63 -4.73
CA ASN A 28 -11.01 2.37 -3.69
C ASN A 28 -10.03 3.23 -2.91
N PRO A 29 -10.13 4.57 -3.01
CA PRO A 29 -9.29 5.47 -2.22
C PRO A 29 -9.45 5.20 -0.73
N ALA A 30 -10.65 4.88 -0.21
CA ALA A 30 -10.89 4.68 1.23
C ALA A 30 -10.08 3.54 1.86
N LEU A 31 -9.50 2.64 1.06
CA LEU A 31 -8.61 1.58 1.54
C LEU A 31 -7.19 2.07 1.83
N TRP A 32 -6.91 3.37 1.64
CA TRP A 32 -5.64 3.99 2.03
C TRP A 32 -5.37 3.83 3.53
N GLU A 33 -6.40 3.92 4.38
CA GLU A 33 -6.25 3.74 5.82
C GLU A 33 -5.72 2.35 6.16
N ARG A 34 -6.15 1.32 5.44
CA ARG A 34 -5.72 -0.07 5.67
C ARG A 34 -4.28 -0.33 5.26
N ILE A 35 -3.85 0.25 4.13
CA ILE A 35 -2.44 0.24 3.74
C ILE A 35 -1.63 0.98 4.80
N TYR A 36 -2.11 2.15 5.24
CA TYR A 36 -1.43 2.95 6.25
C TYR A 36 -1.33 2.19 7.58
N GLU A 37 -2.39 1.54 8.04
CA GLU A 37 -2.37 0.71 9.25
C GLU A 37 -1.37 -0.45 9.15
N ALA A 38 -1.38 -1.17 8.02
CA ALA A 38 -0.45 -2.27 7.78
C ALA A 38 1.02 -1.81 7.66
N ASN A 39 1.25 -0.53 7.34
CA ASN A 39 2.58 0.06 7.23
C ASN A 39 2.82 1.13 8.28
N ARG A 40 2.01 1.21 9.35
CA ARG A 40 2.09 2.26 10.38
C ARG A 40 3.45 2.28 11.07
N GLU A 41 4.07 1.11 11.15
CA GLU A 41 5.40 0.92 11.73
C GLU A 41 6.49 1.58 10.87
N THR A 42 6.30 1.62 9.55
CA THR A 42 7.22 2.19 8.57
C THR A 42 6.80 3.57 8.04
N LEU A 43 5.53 3.93 8.14
CA LEU A 43 4.93 5.19 7.71
C LEU A 43 4.27 5.89 8.90
N ARG A 44 4.87 7.01 9.30
CA ARG A 44 4.34 7.87 10.37
C ARG A 44 3.20 8.77 9.93
N SER A 45 3.06 9.00 8.62
CA SER A 45 1.99 9.83 8.07
C SER A 45 1.64 9.38 6.67
N PRO A 46 0.37 9.50 6.26
CA PRO A 46 -0.06 9.09 4.93
C PRO A 46 0.53 9.94 3.80
N GLU A 47 1.03 11.13 4.12
CA GLU A 47 1.69 12.05 3.20
C GLU A 47 3.22 11.93 3.25
N SER A 48 3.77 11.35 4.34
CA SER A 48 5.22 11.15 4.52
C SER A 48 5.70 9.84 3.89
N ILE A 49 5.19 9.52 2.71
CA ILE A 49 5.63 8.35 1.96
C ILE A 49 6.91 8.69 1.20
N ARG A 50 7.95 7.87 1.35
CA ARG A 50 9.19 8.08 0.62
C ARG A 50 9.16 7.38 -0.73
N VAL A 51 9.59 8.08 -1.76
CA VAL A 51 9.83 7.51 -3.08
C VAL A 51 10.88 6.40 -2.98
N GLY A 52 10.60 5.26 -3.58
CA GLY A 52 11.43 4.05 -3.49
C GLY A 52 11.16 3.21 -2.24
N GLN A 53 10.23 3.61 -1.36
CA GLN A 53 9.82 2.80 -0.22
C GLN A 53 8.87 1.70 -0.68
N THR A 54 9.06 0.50 -0.14
CA THR A 54 8.16 -0.64 -0.31
C THR A 54 7.02 -0.57 0.70
N LEU A 55 5.81 -0.49 0.19
CA LEU A 55 4.55 -0.54 0.92
C LEU A 55 3.97 -1.95 0.82
N ARG A 56 3.64 -2.55 1.96
CA ARG A 56 2.87 -3.78 2.02
C ARG A 56 1.40 -3.47 1.77
N ILE A 57 0.84 -3.96 0.68
CA ILE A 57 -0.58 -3.80 0.39
C ILE A 57 -1.29 -5.09 0.83
N PRO A 58 -2.01 -5.09 1.97
CA PRO A 58 -2.72 -6.28 2.43
C PRO A 58 -3.91 -6.57 1.51
N GLN A 59 -3.77 -7.43 0.51
CA GLN A 59 -4.92 -7.86 -0.28
C GLN A 59 -5.87 -8.64 0.64
N ASN A 60 -7.11 -8.18 0.78
CA ASN A 60 -8.14 -8.98 1.42
C ASN A 60 -8.39 -10.20 0.54
N GLY A 61 -7.69 -11.29 0.84
CA GLY A 61 -8.05 -12.60 0.33
C GLY A 61 -9.45 -12.93 0.82
N ASN A 62 -10.41 -12.95 -0.10
CA ASN A 62 -11.53 -13.87 -0.07
C ASN A 62 -11.47 -14.69 -1.35
#